data_AF-A0A413UN98-F1
#
_entry.id   AF-A0A413UN98-F1
#
_cell.length_a   1.000
_cell.length_b   1.000
_cell.length_c   1.000
_cell.angle_alpha   90.00
_cell.angle_beta   90.00
_cell.angle_gamma   90.00
#
_symmetry.space_group_name_H-M   'P 1'
#
loop_
_entity.id
_entity.type
_entity.pdbx_description
1 polymer ?
#
loop_
_entity_poly.entity_id
_entity_poly.type
_entity_poly.pdbx_seq_one_letter_code
_entity_poly.pdbx_strand_id
1 'polypeptide(L)'
;MASPIRKDVACFLHCVMAAIVCLIALAVPARAFADIPTIAYDGNARQLTVSGATDSSGEPDLFPAFKDLMPGDVREQQIGVRATGVKSQVRVFVRAVVDHETAHMLSPTTLTATVGDASAGWLQTGTPGSVFAYPTEIATFTSDGSTVLNLQLSVPTSVGNELADANKTIRWEITAEDDGEKIPVQSAGRKKPGLLGLVATGDNTLTLLLVLLTLAIIAFIAALLLSRRDKY
;
A
#
# COMPACT_ATOMS: atom_id res chain seq x y z
N MET A 1 -22.98 -35.89 50.18
CA MET A 1 -23.42 -34.84 49.22
C MET A 1 -22.19 -34.03 48.86
N ALA A 2 -21.79 -33.99 47.58
CA ALA A 2 -20.59 -33.28 47.12
C ALA A 2 -20.95 -32.41 45.90
N SER A 3 -20.46 -31.17 45.88
CA SER A 3 -20.93 -30.11 44.99
C SER A 3 -20.41 -30.24 43.54
N PRO A 4 -21.28 -30.16 42.51
CA PRO A 4 -20.85 -30.16 41.11
C PRO A 4 -20.34 -28.80 40.59
N ILE A 5 -20.52 -27.72 41.38
CA ILE A 5 -20.41 -26.30 40.96
C ILE A 5 -19.03 -25.91 40.41
N ARG A 6 -17.96 -26.67 40.72
CA ARG A 6 -16.58 -26.29 40.39
C ARG A 6 -16.20 -26.39 38.91
N LYS A 7 -16.94 -27.13 38.08
CA LYS A 7 -16.61 -27.33 36.66
C LYS A 7 -17.16 -26.23 35.75
N ASP A 8 -18.41 -25.80 35.99
CA ASP A 8 -19.07 -24.80 35.14
C ASP A 8 -18.39 -23.43 35.24
N VAL A 9 -17.92 -23.05 36.43
CA VAL A 9 -17.17 -21.79 36.65
C VAL A 9 -15.86 -21.77 35.86
N ALA A 10 -15.14 -22.90 35.78
CA ALA A 10 -13.87 -22.98 35.03
C ALA A 10 -14.06 -22.93 33.50
N CYS A 11 -15.18 -23.47 33.02
CA CYS A 11 -15.59 -23.38 31.61
C CYS A 11 -16.00 -21.93 31.27
N PHE A 12 -16.86 -21.33 32.09
CA PHE A 12 -17.29 -19.93 31.94
C PHE A 12 -16.11 -18.96 31.94
N LEU A 13 -15.14 -19.14 32.85
CA LEU A 13 -13.94 -18.30 32.90
C LEU A 13 -13.09 -18.42 31.63
N HIS A 14 -12.94 -19.62 31.06
CA HIS A 14 -12.25 -19.81 29.77
C HIS A 14 -13.01 -19.16 28.61
N CYS A 15 -14.34 -19.27 28.57
CA CYS A 15 -15.16 -18.62 27.53
C CYS A 15 -15.05 -17.09 27.61
N VAL A 16 -15.08 -16.51 28.81
CA VAL A 16 -14.91 -15.06 29.01
C VAL A 16 -13.50 -14.61 28.62
N MET A 17 -12.45 -15.35 29.01
CA MET A 17 -11.07 -15.02 28.60
C MET A 17 -10.87 -15.14 27.10
N ALA A 18 -11.43 -16.16 26.44
CA ALA A 18 -11.38 -16.29 24.99
C ALA A 18 -12.12 -15.14 24.28
N ALA A 19 -13.29 -14.74 24.78
CA ALA A 19 -14.03 -13.59 24.25
C ALA A 19 -13.24 -12.27 24.38
N ILE A 20 -12.58 -12.04 25.52
CA ILE A 20 -11.72 -10.86 25.74
C ILE A 20 -10.52 -10.87 24.78
N VAL A 21 -9.87 -12.01 24.58
CA VAL A 21 -8.75 -12.14 23.61
C VAL A 21 -9.23 -11.89 22.18
N CYS A 22 -10.40 -12.40 21.78
CA CYS A 22 -10.99 -12.08 20.47
C CYS A 22 -11.32 -10.59 20.31
N LEU A 23 -11.86 -9.93 21.34
CA LEU A 23 -12.16 -8.49 21.30
C LEU A 23 -10.90 -7.64 21.19
N ILE A 24 -9.78 -8.05 21.82
CA ILE A 24 -8.48 -7.38 21.67
C ILE A 24 -7.91 -7.59 20.26
N ALA A 25 -8.07 -8.78 19.67
CA ALA A 25 -7.66 -9.04 18.29
C ALA A 25 -8.48 -8.25 17.25
N LEU A 26 -9.76 -7.99 17.53
CA LEU A 26 -10.65 -7.13 16.72
C LEU A 26 -10.41 -5.62 16.93
N ALA A 27 -9.70 -5.22 17.98
CA ALA A 27 -9.37 -3.82 18.27
C ALA A 27 -8.11 -3.32 17.52
N VAL A 28 -7.38 -4.21 16.83
CA VAL A 28 -6.37 -3.79 15.85
C VAL A 28 -7.13 -3.33 14.60
N PRO A 29 -7.06 -2.04 14.20
CA PRO A 29 -7.63 -1.62 12.93
C PRO A 29 -6.87 -2.33 11.81
N ALA A 30 -7.52 -3.31 11.19
CA ALA A 30 -7.03 -3.96 9.99
C ALA A 30 -7.05 -2.92 8.86
N ARG A 31 -5.99 -2.11 8.75
CA ARG A 31 -5.77 -1.19 7.64
C ARG A 31 -5.76 -2.05 6.37
N ALA A 32 -6.79 -1.89 5.54
CA ALA A 32 -6.94 -2.65 4.31
C ALA A 32 -5.93 -2.12 3.28
N PHE A 33 -4.73 -2.68 3.25
CA PHE A 33 -3.63 -2.30 2.35
C PHE A 33 -3.87 -2.63 0.86
N ALA A 34 -5.12 -2.84 0.43
CA ALA A 34 -5.46 -3.28 -0.92
C ALA A 34 -5.44 -2.13 -1.95
N ASP A 35 -5.94 -0.94 -1.58
CA ASP A 35 -6.13 0.19 -2.50
C ASP A 35 -5.12 1.34 -2.29
N ILE A 36 -4.10 1.14 -1.45
CA ILE A 36 -3.08 2.14 -1.16
C ILE A 36 -2.01 2.12 -2.27
N PRO A 37 -1.79 3.21 -3.02
CA PRO A 37 -0.70 3.28 -4.00
C PRO A 37 0.64 2.94 -3.36
N THR A 38 1.44 2.08 -3.99
CA THR A 38 2.60 1.45 -3.37
C THR A 38 3.85 1.58 -4.23
N ILE A 39 4.94 2.03 -3.60
CA ILE A 39 6.32 1.98 -4.11
C ILE A 39 6.93 0.67 -3.60
N ALA A 40 7.28 -0.25 -4.50
CA ALA A 40 7.79 -1.57 -4.15
C ALA A 40 9.17 -1.84 -4.76
N TYR A 41 10.15 -2.14 -3.89
CA TYR A 41 11.50 -2.57 -4.25
C TYR A 41 11.67 -4.09 -4.09
N ASP A 42 12.17 -4.76 -5.14
CA ASP A 42 12.60 -6.16 -5.11
C ASP A 42 14.12 -6.24 -5.28
N GLY A 43 14.83 -6.62 -4.22
CA GLY A 43 16.29 -6.81 -4.18
C GLY A 43 16.78 -8.14 -4.78
N ASN A 44 15.89 -9.04 -5.19
CA ASN A 44 16.24 -10.18 -6.04
C ASN A 44 16.24 -9.79 -7.52
N ALA A 45 15.26 -9.00 -7.95
CA ALA A 45 15.20 -8.45 -9.29
C ALA A 45 16.05 -7.17 -9.48
N ARG A 46 16.48 -6.53 -8.38
CA ARG A 46 17.04 -5.17 -8.33
C ARG A 46 16.15 -4.17 -9.07
N GLN A 47 14.84 -4.25 -8.82
CA GLN A 47 13.82 -3.48 -9.52
C GLN A 47 13.00 -2.65 -8.55
N LEU A 48 12.78 -1.38 -8.91
CA LEU A 48 11.82 -0.50 -8.24
C LEU A 48 10.58 -0.33 -9.12
N THR A 49 9.41 -0.53 -8.52
CA THR A 49 8.11 -0.46 -9.19
C THR A 49 7.15 0.45 -8.43
N VAL A 50 6.15 0.96 -9.14
CA VAL A 50 5.05 1.74 -8.59
C VAL A 50 3.74 1.06 -8.99
N SER A 51 2.79 1.01 -8.08
CA SER A 51 1.44 0.51 -8.28
C SER A 51 0.42 1.44 -7.61
N GLY A 52 -0.82 1.44 -8.08
CA GLY A 52 -1.86 2.35 -7.61
C GLY A 52 -3.03 2.42 -8.60
N ALA A 53 -3.95 3.35 -8.38
CA ALA A 53 -4.98 3.66 -9.36
C ALA A 53 -4.32 4.07 -10.68
N THR A 54 -4.84 3.61 -11.81
CA THR A 54 -4.28 3.97 -13.12
C THR A 54 -4.94 5.25 -13.62
N ASP A 55 -4.16 6.20 -14.13
CA ASP A 55 -4.70 7.40 -14.78
C ASP A 55 -5.09 7.12 -16.25
N SER A 56 -5.57 8.15 -16.95
CA SER A 56 -5.95 8.06 -18.36
C SER A 56 -4.79 7.72 -19.32
N SER A 57 -3.52 7.79 -18.87
CA SER A 57 -2.34 7.44 -19.66
C SER A 57 -1.99 5.95 -19.59
N GLY A 58 -2.53 5.22 -18.61
CA GLY A 58 -2.19 3.82 -18.36
C GLY A 58 -1.05 3.61 -17.36
N GLU A 59 -0.47 4.69 -16.81
CA GLU A 59 0.57 4.61 -15.78
C GLU A 59 -0.03 4.66 -14.35
N PRO A 60 0.66 4.10 -13.34
CA PRO A 60 0.22 4.15 -11.95
C PRO A 60 0.29 5.56 -11.34
N ASP A 61 -0.80 5.97 -10.70
CA ASP A 61 -0.90 7.22 -9.93
C ASP A 61 -0.76 6.98 -8.43
N LEU A 62 0.12 7.76 -7.81
CA LEU A 62 0.40 7.76 -6.37
C LEU A 62 -0.44 8.78 -5.59
N PHE A 63 -1.10 9.72 -6.27
CA PHE A 63 -1.77 10.87 -5.65
C PHE A 63 -3.25 11.04 -6.05
N PRO A 64 -4.07 9.97 -6.16
CA PRO A 64 -5.47 10.09 -6.56
C PRO A 64 -6.30 11.02 -5.66
N ALA A 65 -5.98 11.15 -4.36
CA ALA A 65 -6.70 12.03 -3.43
C ALA A 65 -6.41 13.54 -3.63
N PHE A 66 -5.35 13.89 -4.36
CA PHE A 66 -4.93 15.27 -4.63
C PHE A 66 -5.42 15.80 -5.99
N LYS A 67 -6.49 15.19 -6.52
CA LYS A 67 -7.23 15.62 -7.70
C LYS A 67 -8.49 16.39 -7.30
N ASP A 68 -8.98 17.19 -8.24
CA ASP A 68 -10.23 17.97 -8.13
C ASP A 68 -10.31 18.73 -6.79
N LEU A 69 -9.25 19.51 -6.54
CA LEU A 69 -9.06 20.29 -5.32
C LEU A 69 -9.79 21.62 -5.41
N MET A 70 -10.52 21.97 -4.36
CA MET A 70 -11.22 23.24 -4.21
C MET A 70 -10.56 24.11 -3.12
N PRO A 71 -10.66 25.44 -3.20
CA PRO A 71 -10.21 26.32 -2.12
C PRO A 71 -10.89 25.98 -0.78
N GLY A 72 -10.08 25.73 0.25
CA GLY A 72 -10.53 25.25 1.56
C GLY A 72 -10.38 23.74 1.79
N ASP A 73 -10.00 22.96 0.76
CA ASP A 73 -9.80 21.52 0.90
C ASP A 73 -8.63 21.17 1.82
N VAL A 74 -8.84 20.12 2.62
CA VAL A 74 -7.78 19.38 3.31
C VAL A 74 -7.93 17.92 2.90
N ARG A 75 -6.96 17.38 2.16
CA ARG A 75 -6.96 16.01 1.64
C ARG A 75 -5.78 15.23 2.20
N GLU A 76 -5.98 13.94 2.45
CA GLU A 76 -4.93 13.01 2.85
C GLU A 76 -4.69 11.96 1.77
N GLN A 77 -3.42 11.61 1.54
CA GLN A 77 -2.98 10.55 0.66
C GLN A 77 -1.99 9.66 1.41
N GLN A 78 -2.27 8.36 1.49
CA GLN A 78 -1.30 7.38 1.96
C GLN A 78 -0.59 6.73 0.78
N ILE A 79 0.70 6.49 0.92
CA ILE A 79 1.53 5.76 -0.04
C ILE A 79 2.27 4.66 0.73
N GLY A 80 2.08 3.41 0.32
CA GLY A 80 2.84 2.28 0.83
C GLY A 80 4.27 2.31 0.30
N VAL A 81 5.26 2.03 1.15
CA VAL A 81 6.64 1.79 0.72
C VAL A 81 7.01 0.39 1.20
N ARG A 82 7.49 -0.47 0.31
CA ARG A 82 7.81 -1.87 0.59
C ARG A 82 9.16 -2.23 0.00
N ALA A 83 9.94 -3.01 0.75
CA ALA A 83 11.14 -3.66 0.25
C ALA A 83 11.09 -5.17 0.54
N THR A 84 11.47 -5.98 -0.44
CA THR A 84 11.52 -7.46 -0.36
C THR A 84 12.80 -7.98 -1.00
N GLY A 85 13.34 -9.10 -0.52
CA GLY A 85 14.63 -9.62 -0.98
C GLY A 85 15.82 -8.75 -0.57
N VAL A 86 15.71 -8.03 0.55
CA VAL A 86 16.70 -7.07 1.06
C VAL A 86 17.92 -7.82 1.61
N LYS A 87 19.07 -7.68 0.94
CA LYS A 87 20.35 -8.32 1.31
C LYS A 87 21.32 -7.35 1.99
N SER A 88 21.13 -6.06 1.73
CA SER A 88 21.96 -4.90 2.09
C SER A 88 21.02 -3.78 2.54
N GLN A 89 21.55 -2.68 3.09
CA GLN A 89 20.71 -1.52 3.39
C GLN A 89 20.14 -0.93 2.10
N VAL A 90 18.82 -0.81 2.02
CA VAL A 90 18.09 -0.17 0.91
C VAL A 90 17.48 1.13 1.40
N ARG A 91 17.68 2.23 0.66
CA ARG A 91 17.14 3.56 0.98
C ARG A 91 16.25 4.03 -0.16
N VAL A 92 15.04 4.48 0.12
CA VAL A 92 14.07 4.94 -0.89
C VAL A 92 13.96 6.45 -0.83
N PHE A 93 14.18 7.11 -1.97
CA PHE A 93 14.14 8.55 -2.13
C PHE A 93 13.02 8.98 -3.07
N VAL A 94 12.41 10.12 -2.77
CA VAL A 94 11.41 10.79 -3.61
C VAL A 94 11.83 12.23 -3.87
N ARG A 95 11.56 12.70 -5.07
CA ARG A 95 11.74 14.09 -5.50
C ARG A 95 10.57 14.53 -6.37
N ALA A 96 10.03 15.72 -6.11
CA ALA A 96 9.11 16.42 -6.99
C ALA A 96 9.90 17.31 -7.95
N VAL A 97 9.64 17.20 -9.24
CA VAL A 97 10.11 18.15 -10.25
C VAL A 97 8.91 18.97 -10.72
N VAL A 98 8.92 20.22 -10.27
CA VAL A 98 7.89 21.23 -10.53
C VAL A 98 8.54 22.36 -11.32
N ASP A 99 7.89 22.82 -12.39
CA ASP A 99 8.32 24.00 -13.13
C ASP A 99 8.03 25.30 -12.35
N HIS A 100 8.57 26.43 -12.80
CA HIS A 100 8.46 27.70 -12.08
C HIS A 100 7.01 28.25 -12.02
N GLU A 101 6.20 28.04 -13.06
CA GLU A 101 4.81 28.50 -13.11
C GLU A 101 3.96 27.69 -12.12
N THR A 102 4.05 26.36 -12.18
CA THR A 102 3.36 25.45 -11.26
C THR A 102 3.82 25.67 -9.82
N ALA A 103 5.11 25.89 -9.57
CA ALA A 103 5.64 26.18 -8.24
C ALA A 103 5.09 27.50 -7.67
N HIS A 104 4.93 28.54 -8.50
CA HIS A 104 4.32 29.80 -8.11
C HIS A 104 2.83 29.62 -7.78
N MET A 105 2.07 28.90 -8.62
CA MET A 105 0.63 28.67 -8.36
C MET A 105 0.36 27.75 -7.17
N LEU A 106 1.26 26.82 -6.86
CA LEU A 106 1.17 25.95 -5.67
C LEU A 106 1.76 26.61 -4.41
N SER A 107 2.35 27.80 -4.51
CA SER A 107 2.92 28.52 -3.36
C SER A 107 1.98 28.80 -2.18
N PRO A 108 0.65 29.02 -2.34
CA PRO A 108 -0.25 29.15 -1.20
C PRO A 108 -0.66 27.78 -0.60
N THR A 109 -0.43 26.66 -1.30
CA THR A 109 -0.80 25.33 -0.80
C THR A 109 0.24 24.78 0.18
N THR A 110 -0.22 24.11 1.23
CA THR A 110 0.65 23.46 2.22
C THR A 110 0.58 21.95 2.09
N LEU A 111 1.70 21.32 1.75
CA LEU A 111 1.92 19.87 1.83
C LEU A 111 2.68 19.54 3.12
N THR A 112 2.16 18.59 3.89
CA THR A 112 2.86 17.96 5.02
C THR A 112 3.09 16.50 4.71
N ALA A 113 4.33 16.03 4.87
CA ALA A 113 4.75 14.66 4.64
C ALA A 113 5.27 14.04 5.93
N THR A 114 4.75 12.86 6.30
CA THR A 114 5.10 12.12 7.52
C THR A 114 5.37 10.65 7.19
N VAL A 115 6.48 10.09 7.67
CA VAL A 115 6.79 8.65 7.49
C VAL A 115 6.51 7.88 8.77
N GLY A 116 5.73 6.80 8.67
CA GLY A 116 5.31 5.98 9.81
C GLY A 116 4.20 6.62 10.64
N ASP A 117 3.92 6.05 11.82
CA ASP A 117 2.98 6.63 12.76
C ASP A 117 3.62 7.86 13.47
N ALA A 118 2.88 8.96 13.56
CA ALA A 118 3.40 10.33 13.74
C ALA A 118 4.15 10.65 15.05
N SER A 119 4.35 9.68 15.94
CA SER A 119 4.99 9.85 17.25
C SER A 119 6.52 9.71 17.24
N ALA A 120 7.13 9.21 16.16
CA ALA A 120 8.59 9.08 16.02
C ALA A 120 9.10 9.30 14.57
N GLY A 121 8.22 9.71 13.66
CA GLY A 121 8.49 9.77 12.23
C GLY A 121 9.21 11.03 11.74
N TRP A 122 9.91 10.90 10.62
CA TRP A 122 10.35 12.05 9.82
C TRP A 122 9.12 12.85 9.35
N LEU A 123 9.16 14.17 9.56
CA LEU A 123 8.10 15.11 9.24
C LEU A 123 8.69 16.30 8.45
N GLN A 124 8.06 16.69 7.35
CA GLN A 124 8.36 17.94 6.63
C GLN A 124 7.06 18.64 6.22
N THR A 125 7.04 19.97 6.33
CA THR A 125 5.92 20.81 5.90
C THR A 125 6.45 21.94 5.01
N GLY A 126 5.74 22.22 3.92
CA GLY A 126 6.11 23.27 2.95
C GLY A 126 5.11 23.29 1.80
N THR A 127 5.52 23.74 0.62
CA THR A 127 4.71 23.61 -0.60
C THR A 127 5.00 22.26 -1.28
N PRO A 128 4.12 21.74 -2.17
CA PRO A 128 4.40 20.53 -2.92
C PRO A 128 5.74 20.55 -3.68
N GLY A 129 6.14 21.74 -4.16
CA GLY A 129 7.43 21.94 -4.83
C GLY A 129 8.63 22.08 -3.89
N SER A 130 8.45 22.42 -2.61
CA SER A 130 9.55 22.59 -1.66
C SER A 130 9.86 21.34 -0.84
N VAL A 131 8.84 20.60 -0.37
CA VAL A 131 9.00 19.42 0.51
C VAL A 131 9.86 18.34 -0.14
N PHE A 132 9.77 18.20 -1.46
CA PHE A 132 10.50 17.22 -2.25
C PHE A 132 11.37 17.85 -3.35
N ALA A 133 11.84 19.10 -3.20
CA ALA A 133 12.66 19.80 -4.21
C ALA A 133 13.96 19.03 -4.56
N TYR A 134 14.52 18.37 -3.56
CA TYR A 134 15.71 17.52 -3.63
C TYR A 134 15.34 16.05 -3.36
N PRO A 135 16.19 15.08 -3.73
CA PRO A 135 15.99 13.68 -3.38
C PRO A 135 15.94 13.51 -1.86
N THR A 136 14.75 13.22 -1.35
CA THR A 136 14.44 13.14 0.07
C THR A 136 14.22 11.70 0.45
N GLU A 137 14.95 11.19 1.46
CA GLU A 137 14.73 9.84 1.96
C GLU A 137 13.35 9.74 2.63
N ILE A 138 12.56 8.75 2.23
CA ILE A 138 11.25 8.45 2.81
C ILE A 138 11.20 7.08 3.50
N ALA A 139 12.20 6.23 3.30
CA ALA A 139 12.32 4.95 3.99
C ALA A 139 13.75 4.40 3.92
N THR A 140 14.17 3.72 4.98
CA THR A 140 15.36 2.87 5.02
C THR A 140 14.95 1.47 5.48
N PHE A 141 15.43 0.44 4.77
CA PHE A 141 15.19 -0.98 5.07
C PHE A 141 16.53 -1.71 5.23
N THR A 142 16.70 -2.42 6.33
CA THR A 142 17.84 -3.34 6.57
C THR A 142 17.46 -4.81 6.45
N SER A 143 16.15 -5.08 6.30
CA SER A 143 15.54 -6.37 6.01
C SER A 143 14.23 -6.12 5.25
N ASP A 144 13.60 -7.18 4.76
CA ASP A 144 12.25 -7.12 4.20
C ASP A 144 11.28 -6.43 5.17
N GLY A 145 10.44 -5.55 4.63
CA GLY A 145 9.60 -4.68 5.45
C GLY A 145 8.71 -3.75 4.65
N SER A 146 7.90 -2.97 5.37
CA SER A 146 7.05 -1.93 4.78
C SER A 146 6.82 -0.79 5.77
N THR A 147 6.70 0.42 5.24
CA THR A 147 6.28 1.63 5.97
C THR A 147 5.23 2.38 5.14
N VAL A 148 4.60 3.40 5.72
CA VAL A 148 3.62 4.26 5.05
C VAL A 148 4.12 5.69 5.07
N LEU A 149 4.16 6.31 3.89
CA LEU A 149 4.29 7.75 3.72
C LEU A 149 2.88 8.34 3.74
N ASN A 150 2.58 9.13 4.77
CA ASN A 150 1.34 9.89 4.89
C ASN A 150 1.59 11.31 4.36
N LEU A 151 0.75 11.77 3.45
CA LEU A 151 0.78 13.11 2.89
C LEU A 151 -0.54 13.81 3.18
N GLN A 152 -0.48 15.04 3.67
CA GLN A 152 -1.65 15.89 3.89
C GLN A 152 -1.47 17.18 3.10
N LEU A 153 -2.39 17.46 2.18
CA LEU A 153 -2.41 18.67 1.36
C LEU A 153 -3.54 19.58 1.82
N SER A 154 -3.22 20.84 2.09
CA SER A 154 -4.16 21.89 2.49
C SER A 154 -4.14 23.03 1.47
N VAL A 155 -5.30 23.36 0.94
CA VAL A 155 -5.53 24.45 -0.03
C VAL A 155 -6.27 25.57 0.71
N PRO A 156 -5.68 26.76 0.94
CA PRO A 156 -6.37 27.80 1.68
C PRO A 156 -7.52 28.42 0.88
N THR A 157 -8.53 28.92 1.59
CA THR A 157 -9.70 29.61 1.01
C THR A 157 -9.38 30.98 0.40
N SER A 158 -8.16 31.48 0.59
CA SER A 158 -7.67 32.73 -0.01
C SER A 158 -7.19 32.55 -1.45
N VAL A 159 -7.09 31.31 -1.95
CA VAL A 159 -6.82 31.06 -3.37
C VAL A 159 -8.12 31.20 -4.16
N GLY A 160 -8.10 32.01 -5.21
CA GLY A 160 -9.25 32.22 -6.07
C GLY A 160 -9.39 31.15 -7.15
N ASN A 161 -10.23 31.44 -8.13
CA ASN A 161 -10.56 30.53 -9.23
C ASN A 161 -9.31 30.18 -10.09
N GLU A 162 -8.25 30.98 -10.01
CA GLU A 162 -6.99 30.76 -10.74
C GLU A 162 -6.29 29.43 -10.42
N LEU A 163 -6.54 28.82 -9.25
CA LEU A 163 -6.11 27.44 -8.94
C LEU A 163 -7.24 26.42 -9.15
N ALA A 164 -8.50 26.81 -8.97
CA ALA A 164 -9.65 25.91 -9.10
C ALA A 164 -9.82 25.35 -10.53
N ASP A 165 -9.53 26.17 -11.55
CA ASP A 165 -9.57 25.76 -12.96
C ASP A 165 -8.20 25.26 -13.49
N ALA A 166 -7.16 25.21 -12.64
CA ALA A 166 -5.80 24.91 -13.06
C ALA A 166 -5.48 23.40 -13.05
N ASN A 167 -5.38 22.80 -14.23
CA ASN A 167 -4.79 21.47 -14.39
C ASN A 167 -3.26 21.60 -14.57
N LYS A 168 -2.49 21.23 -13.54
CA LYS A 168 -1.02 21.16 -13.58
C LYS A 168 -0.52 19.80 -13.11
N THR A 169 0.56 19.32 -13.73
CA THR A 169 1.15 18.01 -13.44
C THR A 169 2.49 18.18 -12.72
N ILE A 170 2.63 17.57 -11.54
CA ILE A 170 3.92 17.41 -10.86
C ILE A 170 4.57 16.12 -11.36
N ARG A 171 5.81 16.20 -11.85
CA ARG A 171 6.57 15.01 -12.23
C ARG A 171 7.34 14.48 -11.02
N TRP A 172 7.04 13.26 -10.60
CA TRP A 172 7.71 12.62 -9.47
C TRP A 172 8.85 11.73 -9.94
N GLU A 173 10.03 11.91 -9.34
CA GLU A 173 11.21 11.06 -9.50
C GLU A 173 11.37 10.22 -8.23
N ILE A 174 11.44 8.91 -8.37
CA ILE A 174 11.53 7.96 -7.26
C ILE A 174 12.69 7.01 -7.56
N THR A 175 13.57 6.83 -6.57
CA THR A 175 14.80 6.03 -6.71
C THR A 175 15.07 5.26 -5.44
N ALA A 176 15.47 3.99 -5.58
CA ALA A 176 16.05 3.21 -4.51
C ALA A 176 17.58 3.27 -4.60
N GLU A 177 18.26 3.21 -3.47
CA GLU A 177 19.71 3.06 -3.35
C GLU A 177 19.96 1.73 -2.64
N ASP A 178 20.62 0.79 -3.31
CA ASP A 178 21.01 -0.54 -2.78
C ASP A 178 22.52 -0.68 -2.97
N ASP A 179 23.26 -0.88 -1.86
CA ASP A 179 24.73 -0.96 -1.85
C ASP A 179 25.43 0.23 -2.56
N GLY A 180 24.81 1.42 -2.50
CA GLY A 180 25.27 2.64 -3.17
C GLY A 180 24.92 2.75 -4.66
N GLU A 181 24.32 1.72 -5.28
CA GLU A 181 23.81 1.75 -6.65
C GLU A 181 22.39 2.34 -6.68
N LYS A 182 22.15 3.30 -7.58
CA LYS A 182 20.85 3.97 -7.72
C LYS A 182 19.96 3.30 -8.76
N ILE A 183 18.86 2.74 -8.29
CA ILE A 183 17.86 2.00 -9.06
C ILE A 183 16.63 2.91 -9.24
N PRO A 184 16.39 3.48 -10.43
CA PRO A 184 15.21 4.29 -10.71
C PRO A 184 13.95 3.42 -10.81
N VAL A 185 12.77 4.04 -10.67
CA VAL A 185 11.50 3.36 -11.02
C VAL A 185 11.54 2.88 -12.46
N GLN A 186 11.26 1.60 -12.65
CA GLN A 186 10.89 1.06 -13.93
C GLN A 186 9.42 1.38 -14.18
N SER A 187 9.14 2.27 -15.15
CA SER A 187 7.77 2.53 -15.63
C SER A 187 7.06 1.23 -15.96
N ALA A 188 5.72 1.23 -15.91
CA ALA A 188 4.88 0.09 -16.28
C ALA A 188 4.87 -0.08 -17.81
N GLY A 189 6.05 -0.36 -18.37
CA GLY A 189 6.37 -0.09 -19.77
C GLY A 189 5.32 -0.68 -20.69
N ARG A 190 4.70 0.19 -21.50
CA ARG A 190 3.72 -0.13 -22.54
C ARG A 190 3.97 -1.53 -23.06
N LYS A 191 3.15 -2.50 -22.64
CA LYS A 191 3.30 -3.90 -23.04
C LYS A 191 3.31 -3.94 -24.56
N LYS A 192 4.50 -4.11 -25.16
CA LYS A 192 4.58 -4.58 -26.54
C LYS A 192 3.76 -5.87 -26.55
N PRO A 193 2.73 -6.00 -27.41
CA PRO A 193 1.90 -7.19 -27.40
C PRO A 193 2.81 -8.38 -27.68
N GLY A 194 3.07 -9.18 -26.65
CA GLY A 194 3.85 -10.40 -26.77
C GLY A 194 3.15 -11.27 -27.79
N LEU A 195 3.91 -11.80 -28.75
CA LEU A 195 3.42 -12.46 -29.96
C LEU A 195 2.52 -13.70 -29.71
N LEU A 196 2.35 -14.11 -28.45
CA LEU A 196 1.47 -15.20 -28.00
C LEU A 196 0.74 -14.87 -26.68
N GLY A 197 0.05 -13.71 -26.59
CA GLY A 197 -1.21 -13.51 -25.84
C GLY A 197 -1.37 -13.99 -24.38
N LEU A 198 -0.32 -14.37 -23.67
CA LEU A 198 -0.38 -14.93 -22.32
C LEU A 198 0.03 -13.87 -21.30
N VAL A 199 -0.98 -13.28 -20.66
CA VAL A 199 -0.79 -12.48 -19.45
C VAL A 199 -0.45 -13.42 -18.31
N ALA A 200 0.80 -13.40 -17.86
CA ALA A 200 1.18 -13.94 -16.57
C ALA A 200 0.77 -12.95 -15.45
N THR A 201 -0.49 -12.98 -15.04
CA THR A 201 -0.89 -12.39 -13.73
C THR A 201 -0.49 -13.35 -12.63
N GLY A 202 0.24 -12.83 -11.63
CA GLY A 202 0.66 -13.58 -10.45
C GLY A 202 -0.46 -13.80 -9.44
N ASP A 203 -1.56 -14.44 -9.85
CA ASP A 203 -2.70 -14.73 -8.98
C ASP A 203 -2.48 -16.04 -8.19
N ASN A 204 -1.59 -15.97 -7.21
CA ASN A 204 -1.34 -17.08 -6.27
C ASN A 204 -2.58 -17.42 -5.41
N THR A 205 -3.56 -16.54 -5.34
CA THR A 205 -4.85 -16.72 -4.64
C THR A 205 -5.86 -17.53 -5.45
N LEU A 206 -6.02 -17.26 -6.76
CA LEU A 206 -6.90 -18.03 -7.64
C LEU A 206 -6.39 -19.46 -7.84
N THR A 207 -5.08 -19.63 -8.00
CA THR A 207 -4.45 -20.95 -8.10
C THR A 207 -4.64 -21.78 -6.82
N LEU A 208 -4.44 -21.17 -5.63
CA LEU A 208 -4.74 -21.82 -4.36
C LEU A 208 -6.22 -22.22 -4.24
N LEU A 209 -7.13 -21.33 -4.64
CA LEU A 209 -8.59 -21.56 -4.56
C LEU A 209 -9.05 -22.68 -5.51
N LEU A 210 -8.47 -22.77 -6.72
CA LEU A 210 -8.70 -23.88 -7.65
C LEU A 210 -8.13 -25.21 -7.15
N VAL A 211 -6.94 -25.20 -6.52
CA VAL A 211 -6.36 -26.41 -5.89
C VAL A 211 -7.24 -26.88 -4.72
N LEU A 212 -7.74 -25.97 -3.87
CA LEU A 212 -8.66 -26.32 -2.79
C LEU A 212 -10.00 -26.88 -3.32
N LEU A 213 -10.55 -26.28 -4.39
CA LEU A 213 -11.78 -26.75 -5.03
C LEU A 213 -11.64 -28.17 -5.59
N THR A 214 -10.52 -28.47 -6.28
CA THR A 214 -10.28 -29.80 -6.84
C THR A 214 -10.09 -30.86 -5.75
N LEU A 215 -9.37 -30.55 -4.66
CA LEU A 215 -9.26 -31.41 -3.47
C LEU A 215 -10.63 -31.70 -2.82
N ALA A 216 -11.48 -30.69 -2.69
CA ALA A 216 -12.83 -30.85 -2.12
C ALA A 216 -13.72 -31.77 -2.99
N ILE A 217 -13.65 -31.62 -4.32
CA ILE A 217 -14.38 -32.48 -5.27
C ILE A 217 -13.90 -33.94 -5.17
N ILE A 218 -12.58 -34.17 -5.11
CA ILE A 218 -12.01 -35.52 -4.97
C ILE A 218 -12.45 -36.17 -3.65
N ALA A 219 -12.41 -35.43 -2.54
CA ALA A 219 -12.85 -35.92 -1.23
C ALA A 219 -14.36 -36.29 -1.22
N PHE A 220 -15.19 -35.48 -1.87
CA PHE A 220 -16.63 -35.74 -2.01
C PHE A 220 -16.93 -37.00 -2.85
N ILE A 221 -16.20 -37.20 -3.96
CA ILE A 221 -16.32 -38.41 -4.79
C ILE A 221 -15.87 -39.65 -4.00
N ALA A 222 -14.76 -39.57 -3.24
CA ALA A 222 -14.30 -40.66 -2.40
C ALA A 222 -15.32 -41.04 -1.31
N ALA A 223 -15.92 -40.06 -0.65
CA ALA A 223 -16.97 -40.28 0.35
C ALA A 223 -18.23 -40.94 -0.25
N LEU A 224 -18.65 -40.54 -1.45
CA LEU A 224 -19.76 -41.17 -2.17
C LEU A 224 -19.45 -42.63 -2.58
N LEU A 225 -18.21 -42.92 -3.00
CA LEU A 225 -17.80 -44.28 -3.35
C LEU A 225 -17.72 -45.20 -2.13
N LEU A 226 -17.22 -44.70 -0.99
CA LEU A 226 -17.21 -45.43 0.28
C LEU A 226 -18.64 -45.69 0.80
N SER A 227 -19.50 -44.67 0.81
CA SER A 227 -20.91 -44.80 1.22
C SER A 227 -21.74 -45.74 0.33
N ARG A 228 -21.32 -45.95 -0.92
CA ARG A 228 -21.90 -46.98 -1.81
C ARG A 228 -21.32 -48.37 -1.59
N ARG A 229 -20.12 -48.51 -1.02
CA ARG A 229 -19.51 -49.80 -0.67
C ARG A 229 -20.09 -50.41 0.61
N ASP A 230 -20.52 -49.60 1.56
CA ASP A 230 -21.19 -50.07 2.79
C ASP A 230 -22.68 -50.46 2.58
N LYS A 231 -23.12 -50.61 1.32
CA LYS A 231 -24.51 -50.95 0.95
C LYS A 231 -24.64 -52.20 0.07
N TYR A 232 -23.58 -53.00 -0.04
CA TYR A 232 -23.57 -54.29 -0.75
C TYR A 232 -22.87 -55.37 0.10
#